data_AF-A0AAN6MDE5-F1
#
_entry.id   AF-A0AAN6MDE5-F1
#
_cell.length_a   1.000
_cell.length_b   1.000
_cell.length_c   1.000
_cell.angle_alpha   90.00
_cell.angle_beta   90.00
_cell.angle_gamma   90.00
#
_symmetry.space_group_name_H-M   'P 1'
#
loop_
_entity.id
_entity.type
_entity.pdbx_description
1 polymer ?
#
loop_
_entity_poly.entity_id
_entity_poly.type
_entity_poly.pdbx_seq_one_letter_code
_entity_poly.pdbx_strand_id
1 'polypeptide(L)' 'YDAVVFKQRCRTCQHLDTMRINENSYIERVAYRLKKWTGVPMETPEYNGEERGPPHESSLCEGCKARCCPMLERS' A
#
# COMPACT_ATOMS: atom_id res chain seq x y z
N TYR A 1 7.41 -13.66 5.84
CA TYR A 1 6.70 -13.01 4.72
C TYR A 1 7.40 -11.70 4.50
N ASP A 2 8.02 -11.56 3.34
CA ASP A 2 8.79 -10.37 3.00
C ASP A 2 8.01 -9.57 1.96
N ALA A 3 7.81 -8.29 2.23
CA ALA A 3 7.11 -7.39 1.35
C ALA A 3 7.94 -6.14 1.09
N VAL A 4 8.08 -5.80 -0.19
CA VAL A 4 8.63 -4.51 -0.59
C VAL A 4 7.46 -3.53 -0.71
N VAL A 5 7.55 -2.41 0.00
CA VAL A 5 6.54 -1.36 -0.03
C VAL A 5 7.11 -0.15 -0.78
N PHE A 6 6.49 0.22 -1.89
CA PHE A 6 6.82 1.44 -2.62
C PHE A 6 6.01 2.63 -2.11
N LYS A 7 6.59 3.83 -2.22
CA LYS A 7 5.95 5.09 -1.82
C LYS A 7 6.02 6.12 -2.95
N GLN A 8 5.18 7.15 -2.85
CA GLN A 8 5.28 8.32 -3.71
C GLN A 8 6.28 9.32 -3.11
N ARG A 9 7.08 9.95 -3.97
CA ARG A 9 7.96 11.06 -3.58
C ARG A 9 7.13 12.29 -3.23
N CYS A 10 7.67 13.11 -2.33
CA CYS A 10 7.08 14.41 -2.04
C CYS A 10 7.12 15.30 -3.30
N ARG A 11 6.00 15.98 -3.60
CA ARG A 11 5.91 16.93 -4.73
C ARG A 11 6.93 18.07 -4.62
N THR A 12 7.15 18.57 -3.41
CA THR A 12 7.96 19.78 -3.17
C THR A 12 9.45 19.47 -3.14
N CYS A 13 9.86 18.46 -2.36
CA CYS A 13 11.28 18.18 -2.12
C CYS A 13 11.80 16.92 -2.83
N GLN A 14 10.94 16.14 -3.50
CA GLN A 14 11.27 14.88 -4.19
C GLN A 14 11.94 13.79 -3.33
N HIS A 15 12.04 14.00 -2.02
CA HIS A 15 12.58 13.02 -1.10
C HIS A 15 11.55 11.94 -0.74
N LEU A 16 12.11 10.80 -0.35
CA LEU A 16 11.43 9.61 0.10
C LEU A 16 11.31 9.67 1.62
N ASP A 17 10.34 10.41 2.14
CA ASP A 17 10.13 10.57 3.59
C ASP A 17 9.68 9.26 4.29
N THR A 18 9.73 9.24 5.62
CA THR A 18 9.33 8.11 6.46
C THR A 18 7.88 7.71 6.17
N MET A 19 7.68 6.42 5.95
CA MET A 19 6.37 5.89 5.62
C MET A 19 5.42 6.05 6.81
N ARG A 20 4.33 6.81 6.62
CA ARG A 20 3.25 6.92 7.61
C ARG A 20 2.15 5.95 7.23
N ILE A 21 1.97 4.90 8.02
CA ILE A 21 0.85 3.98 7.93
C ILE A 21 0.13 3.99 9.28
N ASN A 22 -1.19 3.90 9.26
CA ASN A 22 -1.97 3.62 10.46
C ASN A 22 -1.58 2.23 10.99
N GLU A 23 -0.90 2.19 12.14
CA GLU A 23 -0.34 0.97 12.70
C GLU A 23 -1.41 -0.10 12.96
N ASN A 24 -2.58 0.29 13.48
CA ASN A 24 -3.68 -0.63 13.72
C ASN A 24 -4.18 -1.25 12.42
N SER A 25 -4.42 -0.43 11.40
CA SER A 25 -4.82 -0.90 10.06
C SER A 25 -3.79 -1.84 9.44
N TYR A 26 -2.49 -1.57 9.64
CA TYR A 26 -1.42 -2.45 9.17
C TYR A 26 -1.41 -3.79 9.90
N ILE A 27 -1.49 -3.79 11.23
CA ILE A 27 -1.51 -4.99 12.07
C ILE A 27 -2.71 -5.87 11.68
N GLU A 28 -3.90 -5.29 11.56
CA GLU A 28 -5.12 -6.01 11.17
C GLU A 28 -4.97 -6.66 9.79
N ARG A 29 -4.42 -5.94 8.81
CA ARG A 29 -4.16 -6.47 7.46
C ARG A 29 -3.16 -7.62 7.47
N VAL A 30 -2.08 -7.52 8.24
CA VAL A 30 -1.06 -8.58 8.35
C VAL A 30 -1.67 -9.80 9.03
N ALA A 31 -2.35 -9.62 10.16
CA ALA A 31 -3.01 -10.70 10.90
C ALA A 31 -4.05 -11.43 10.03
N TYR A 32 -4.87 -10.68 9.27
CA TYR A 32 -5.82 -11.26 8.32
C TYR A 32 -5.15 -12.14 7.27
N ARG A 33 -4.07 -11.65 6.64
CA ARG A 33 -3.34 -12.43 5.61
C ARG A 33 -2.73 -13.71 6.18
N LEU A 34 -2.12 -13.64 7.36
CA LEU A 34 -1.54 -14.81 8.02
C LEU A 34 -2.62 -15.87 8.31
N LYS A 35 -3.75 -15.47 8.88
CA LYS A 35 -4.88 -16.39 9.15
C LYS A 35 -5.43 -17.00 7.85
N LYS A 36 -5.61 -16.20 6.80
CA LYS A 36 -6.16 -16.70 5.53
C LYS A 36 -5.21 -17.69 4.83
N TRP A 37 -3.90 -17.43 4.86
CA TRP A 37 -2.91 -18.34 4.27
C TRP A 37 -2.77 -19.65 5.02
N THR A 38 -3.03 -19.67 6.34
CA THR A 38 -3.06 -20.91 7.12
C THR A 38 -4.41 -21.64 7.06
N GLY A 39 -5.34 -21.18 6.22
CA GLY A 39 -6.64 -21.83 6.01
C GLY A 39 -7.68 -21.53 7.08
N VAL A 40 -7.44 -20.57 7.97
CA VAL A 40 -8.44 -20.13 8.95
C VAL A 40 -9.57 -19.41 8.21
N PRO A 41 -10.84 -19.83 8.39
CA PRO A 41 -11.98 -19.12 7.81
C PRO A 41 -12.01 -17.67 8.33
N MET A 42 -11.96 -16.71 7.41
CA MET A 42 -11.99 -15.29 7.71
C MET A 42 -12.93 -14.59 6.72
N GLU A 43 -13.84 -13.79 7.25
CA GLU A 43 -14.66 -12.87 6.47
C GLU A 43 -13.79 -11.84 5.77
N THR A 44 -14.22 -11.40 4.58
CA THR A 44 -13.49 -10.39 3.82
C THR A 44 -13.68 -9.03 4.51
N PRO A 45 -12.60 -8.35 4.93
CA PRO A 45 -12.72 -7.04 5.56
C PRO A 45 -13.30 -6.03 4.58
N GLU A 46 -14.21 -5.18 5.06
CA GLU A 46 -14.68 -4.03 4.31
C GLU A 46 -13.58 -2.96 4.31
N TYR A 47 -12.83 -2.88 3.22
CA TYR A 47 -11.88 -1.79 3.00
C TYR A 47 -12.67 -0.56 2.55
N ASN A 48 -13.30 0.13 3.50
CA ASN A 48 -13.95 1.41 3.26
C ASN A 48 -12.87 2.37 2.78
N GLY A 49 -12.93 2.77 1.51
CA GLY A 49 -11.94 3.63 0.84
C GLY A 49 -11.93 5.07 1.38
N GLU A 50 -12.31 5.29 2.62
CA GLU A 50 -12.30 6.57 3.33
C GLU A 50 -10.87 6.96 3.71
N GLU A 51 -10.00 5.99 4.01
CA GLU A 51 -8.54 6.19 4.08
C GLU A 51 -7.90 6.14 2.68
N ARG A 52 -8.50 6.80 1.69
CA ARG A 52 -7.84 7.01 0.40
C ARG A 52 -6.67 7.96 0.64
N GLY A 53 -5.47 7.40 0.61
CA GLY A 53 -4.23 8.18 0.58
C GLY A 53 -4.23 9.20 -0.58
N PRO A 54 -3.20 10.05 -0.66
CA PRO A 54 -3.12 11.04 -1.74
C PRO A 54 -3.27 10.38 -3.11
N PRO A 55 -3.81 11.10 -4.11
CA PRO A 55 -3.95 10.58 -5.47
C PRO A 55 -2.66 9.95 -5.97
N HIS A 56 -2.79 8.87 -6.74
CA HIS A 56 -1.65 8.21 -7.33
C HIS A 56 -1.06 9.06 -8.45
N GLU A 57 0.22 9.40 -8.33
CA GLU A 57 1.00 10.18 -9.30
C GLU A 57 2.14 9.32 -9.83
N SER A 58 1.96 8.78 -11.04
CA SER A 58 2.90 7.84 -11.65
C SER A 58 4.33 8.40 -11.77
N SER A 59 4.48 9.72 -11.94
CA SER A 59 5.80 10.40 -12.00
C SER A 59 6.54 10.41 -10.65
N LEU A 60 5.81 10.35 -9.54
CA LEU A 60 6.36 10.38 -8.18
C LEU A 60 6.38 8.99 -7.53
N CYS A 61 5.62 8.03 -8.05
CA CYS A 61 5.53 6.68 -7.53
C CYS A 61 6.76 5.83 -7.87
N GLU A 62 7.48 5.35 -6.84
CA GLU A 62 8.65 4.48 -7.06
C GLU A 62 8.27 3.13 -7.65
N GLY A 63 7.06 2.64 -7.38
CA GLY A 63 6.56 1.40 -7.98
C GLY A 63 6.32 1.54 -9.48
N CYS A 64 5.87 2.71 -9.95
CA CYS A 64 5.72 2.99 -11.38
C CYS A 64 7.07 3.06 -12.07
N LYS A 65 8.05 3.73 -11.45
CA LYS A 65 9.43 3.77 -11.95
C LYS A 65 10.06 2.38 -12.02
N ALA A 66 9.76 1.53 -11.04
CA ALA A 66 10.20 0.13 -11.01
C ALA A 66 9.37 -0.81 -11.90
N ARG A 67 8.32 -0.32 -12.58
CA ARG A 67 7.39 -1.11 -13.40
C ARG A 67 6.67 -2.27 -12.68
N CYS A 68 6.52 -2.15 -11.36
CA CYS A 68 5.83 -3.15 -10.53
C CYS A 68 4.52 -2.60 -9.92
N CYS A 69 4.15 -1.35 -10.24
CA CYS A 69 2.91 -0.77 -9.74
C CYS A 69 1.70 -1.31 -10.51
N PRO A 70 0.69 -1.89 -9.84
CA PRO A 70 -0.52 -2.36 -10.50
C PRO A 70 -1.38 -1.21 -11.08
N MET A 71 -1.09 0.05 -10.72
CA MET A 71 -1.75 1.24 -11.30
C MET A 71 -1.03 1.82 -12.53
N LEU A 72 0.04 1.18 -13.02
CA LEU A 72 0.83 1.68 -14.15
C LEU A 72 0.01 1.83 -15.45
N GLU A 73 -1.04 1.03 -15.66
CA GLU A 73 -1.88 1.04 -16.87
C GLU A 73 -3.15 1.90 -16.75
N ARG A 74 -3.31 2.65 -15.66
CA ARG A 74 -4.51 3.47 -15.39
C ARG A 74 -4.29 4.98 -15.57
N SER A 75 -3.18 5.39 -16.20
CA SER A 75 -2.81 6.79 -16.48
C SER A 75 -3.30 7.27 -17.83
#